data_AF-I4D8Z0-F1
#
_entry.id   AF-I4D8Z0-F1
#
_cell.length_a   1.000
_cell.length_b   1.000
_cell.length_c   1.000
_cell.angle_alpha   90.00
_cell.angle_beta   90.00
_cell.angle_gamma   90.00
#
_symmetry.space_group_name_H-M   'P 1'
#
loop_
_entity.id
_entity.type
_entity.pdbx_description
1 polymer ?
#
loop_
_entity_poly.entity_id
_entity_poly.type
_entity_poly.pdbx_seq_one_letter_code
_entity_poly.pdbx_strand_id
1 'polypeptide(L)'
;MDVLLAVFLFSLGFAVLYGLYEEALAETHQSAYLLGAANLAQKRLDQLAARSWKDNINQRVCLPGETVEGDEGTFHWLIYSNWDHVPQLLRVKVEVRWVDRGSPENYQIESLFQVE
;
A
#
# COMPACT_ATOMS: atom_id res chain seq x y z
N MET A 1 42.46 0.14 34.21
CA MET A 1 41.03 0.24 34.60
C MET A 1 40.35 1.38 33.86
N ASP A 2 40.89 2.61 33.88
CA ASP A 2 40.24 3.79 33.29
C ASP A 2 40.00 3.69 31.77
N VAL A 3 40.99 3.21 31.01
CA VAL A 3 40.86 3.02 29.55
C VAL A 3 39.84 1.94 29.20
N LEU A 4 39.77 0.85 29.97
CA LEU A 4 38.78 -0.22 29.76
C LEU A 4 37.36 0.28 30.06
N LEU A 5 37.22 1.09 31.11
CA LEU A 5 35.95 1.72 31.47
C LEU A 5 35.50 2.69 30.37
N ALA A 6 36.40 3.51 29.83
CA ALA A 6 36.11 4.44 28.76
C ALA A 6 35.66 3.72 27.47
N VAL A 7 36.35 2.63 27.08
CA VAL A 7 35.97 1.81 25.92
C VAL A 7 34.61 1.14 26.14
N PHE A 8 34.35 0.63 27.35
CA PHE A 8 33.06 0.04 27.69
C PHE A 8 31.92 1.06 27.59
N LEU A 9 32.08 2.24 28.19
CA LEU A 9 31.08 3.32 28.11
C LEU A 9 30.86 3.79 26.68
N PHE A 10 31.93 3.89 25.87
CA PHE A 10 31.83 4.22 24.45
C PHE A 10 31.04 3.16 23.68
N SER A 11 31.32 1.87 23.92
CA SER A 11 30.62 0.78 23.24
C SER A 11 29.13 0.73 23.57
N LEU A 12 28.75 1.02 24.82
CA LEU A 12 27.36 1.14 25.23
C LEU A 12 26.67 2.31 24.53
N GLY A 13 27.30 3.49 24.52
CA GLY A 13 26.77 4.66 23.83
C GLY A 13 26.58 4.42 22.32
N PHE A 14 27.55 3.77 21.68
CA PHE A 14 27.47 3.42 20.27
C PHE A 14 26.36 2.38 19.98
N ALA A 15 26.23 1.34 20.81
CA ALA A 15 25.18 0.34 20.64
C ALA A 15 23.77 0.95 20.73
N VAL A 16 23.55 1.88 21.66
CA VAL A 16 22.27 2.60 21.77
C VAL A 16 21.99 3.44 20.53
N LEU A 17 22.99 4.21 20.06
CA LEU A 17 22.83 5.04 18.84
C LEU A 17 22.55 4.18 17.60
N TYR A 18 23.23 3.03 17.48
CA TYR A 18 23.03 2.10 16.38
C TYR A 18 21.63 1.51 16.37
N GLY A 19 21.12 1.08 17.54
CA GLY A 19 19.76 0.56 17.66
C GLY A 19 18.69 1.59 17.25
N LEU A 20 18.82 2.84 17.73
CA LEU A 20 17.91 3.92 17.34
C LEU A 20 17.96 4.23 15.84
N TYR A 21 19.15 4.17 15.23
CA TYR A 21 19.31 4.40 13.80
C TYR A 21 18.64 3.31 12.95
N GLU A 22 18.78 2.04 13.32
CA GLU A 22 18.11 0.94 12.63
C GLU A 22 16.59 1.00 12.74
N GLU A 23 16.05 1.36 13.91
CA GLU A 23 14.61 1.57 14.12
C GLU A 23 14.08 2.74 13.28
N ALA A 24 14.78 3.88 13.29
CA ALA A 24 14.37 5.04 12.50
C ALA A 24 14.39 4.75 10.98
N LEU A 25 15.41 4.01 10.51
CA LEU A 25 15.44 3.54 9.12
C LEU A 25 14.28 2.59 8.82
N ALA A 26 13.98 1.66 9.72
CA ALA A 26 12.85 0.74 9.58
C ALA A 26 11.53 1.47 9.40
N GLU A 27 11.26 2.41 10.30
CA GLU A 27 10.05 3.22 10.29
C GLU A 27 9.94 4.08 9.02
N THR A 28 11.06 4.65 8.57
CA THR A 28 11.12 5.43 7.33
C THR A 28 10.80 4.58 6.11
N HIS A 29 11.38 3.37 6.02
CA HIS A 29 11.09 2.44 4.93
C HIS A 29 9.63 1.99 4.93
N GLN A 30 9.10 1.62 6.10
CA GLN A 30 7.71 1.21 6.25
C GLN A 30 6.74 2.34 5.84
N SER A 31 7.03 3.58 6.26
CA SER A 31 6.26 4.76 5.88
C SER A 31 6.30 5.01 4.37
N ALA A 32 7.46 4.86 3.75
CA ALA A 32 7.62 5.02 2.31
C ALA A 32 6.83 3.97 1.51
N TYR A 33 6.85 2.70 1.94
CA TYR A 33 6.05 1.65 1.31
C TYR A 33 4.55 1.90 1.47
N LEU A 34 4.10 2.30 2.66
CA LEU A 34 2.69 2.61 2.91
C LEU A 34 2.21 3.77 2.04
N LEU A 35 2.99 4.84 1.95
CA LEU A 35 2.68 5.97 1.06
C LEU A 35 2.69 5.55 -0.42
N GLY A 36 3.63 4.69 -0.82
CA GLY A 36 3.68 4.11 -2.16
C GLY A 36 2.42 3.31 -2.49
N ALA A 37 2.00 2.43 -1.58
CA ALA A 37 0.80 1.62 -1.71
C ALA A 37 -0.47 2.49 -1.76
N ALA A 38 -0.58 3.49 -0.89
CA ALA A 38 -1.71 4.42 -0.87
C ALA A 38 -1.80 5.23 -2.18
N ASN A 39 -0.67 5.75 -2.66
CA ASN A 39 -0.60 6.46 -3.93
C ASN A 39 -0.98 5.57 -5.11
N LEU A 40 -0.52 4.31 -5.11
CA LEU A 40 -0.89 3.34 -6.14
C LEU A 40 -2.39 3.04 -6.12
N ALA A 41 -2.95 2.78 -4.93
CA ALA A 41 -4.38 2.49 -4.79
C ALA A 41 -5.24 3.67 -5.27
N GLN A 42 -4.88 4.89 -4.88
CA GLN A 42 -5.54 6.12 -5.32
C GLN A 42 -5.42 6.32 -6.83
N LYS A 43 -4.22 6.15 -7.39
CA LYS A 43 -3.97 6.24 -8.84
C LYS A 43 -4.86 5.29 -9.64
N ARG A 44 -5.10 4.06 -9.13
CA ARG A 44 -6.00 3.10 -9.78
C ARG A 44 -7.46 3.57 -9.74
N LEU A 45 -7.92 4.09 -8.61
CA LEU A 45 -9.26 4.69 -8.52
C LEU A 45 -9.41 5.88 -9.46
N ASP A 46 -8.43 6.77 -9.52
CA ASP A 46 -8.45 7.95 -10.39
C ASP A 46 -8.49 7.56 -11.88
N GLN A 47 -7.76 6.50 -12.26
CA GLN A 47 -7.80 5.95 -13.62
C GLN A 47 -9.17 5.41 -13.99
N LEU A 48 -9.87 4.76 -13.05
CA LEU A 48 -11.24 4.31 -13.24
C LEU A 48 -12.20 5.50 -13.35
N ALA A 49 -12.05 6.50 -12.48
CA ALA A 49 -12.88 7.70 -12.45
C ALA A 49 -12.73 8.57 -13.71
N ALA A 50 -11.54 8.57 -14.33
CA ALA A 50 -11.25 9.38 -15.51
C ALA A 50 -11.90 8.89 -16.81
N ARG A 51 -12.47 7.68 -16.82
CA ARG A 51 -13.10 7.04 -17.98
C ARG A 51 -14.57 6.74 -17.71
N SER A 52 -15.36 6.58 -18.77
CA SER A 52 -16.73 6.10 -18.60
C SER A 52 -16.72 4.67 -18.05
N TRP A 53 -17.69 4.34 -17.19
CA TRP A 53 -17.82 2.99 -16.65
C TRP A 53 -18.02 1.93 -17.73
N LYS A 54 -18.74 2.29 -18.80
CA LYS A 54 -18.90 1.44 -19.97
C LYS A 54 -17.55 1.09 -20.60
N ASP A 55 -16.64 2.05 -20.72
CA ASP A 55 -15.30 1.80 -21.26
C ASP A 55 -14.44 0.96 -20.32
N ASN A 56 -14.49 1.22 -19.01
CA ASN A 56 -13.77 0.42 -18.01
C ASN A 56 -14.19 -1.06 -18.04
N ILE A 57 -15.49 -1.31 -18.20
CA ILE A 57 -16.05 -2.66 -18.32
C ILE A 57 -15.65 -3.31 -19.65
N ASN A 58 -15.82 -2.59 -20.77
CA ASN A 58 -15.50 -3.11 -22.10
C ASN A 58 -14.01 -3.46 -22.25
N GLN A 59 -13.12 -2.68 -21.61
CA GLN A 59 -11.68 -2.91 -21.62
C GLN A 59 -11.22 -3.89 -20.53
N ARG A 60 -12.14 -4.44 -19.73
CA ARG A 60 -11.85 -5.37 -18.62
C ARG A 60 -10.88 -4.79 -17.58
N VAL A 61 -10.87 -3.47 -17.43
CA VAL A 61 -10.04 -2.79 -16.41
C VAL A 61 -10.71 -2.88 -15.04
N CYS A 62 -12.04 -2.92 -15.03
CA CYS A 62 -12.84 -3.19 -13.83
C CYS A 62 -14.13 -3.89 -14.25
N LEU A 63 -14.42 -5.04 -13.64
CA LEU A 63 -15.54 -5.91 -14.00
C LEU A 63 -16.39 -6.14 -12.75
N PRO A 64 -17.64 -5.63 -12.70
CA PRO A 64 -18.54 -5.83 -11.58
C PRO A 64 -18.75 -7.31 -11.27
N GLY A 65 -18.47 -7.71 -10.02
CA GLY A 65 -18.53 -9.09 -9.54
C GLY A 65 -17.22 -9.87 -9.68
N GLU A 66 -16.21 -9.32 -10.36
CA GLU A 66 -14.90 -9.94 -10.55
C GLU A 66 -13.79 -9.16 -9.87
N THR A 67 -12.62 -9.80 -9.81
CA THR A 67 -11.38 -9.20 -9.31
C THR A 67 -10.41 -9.04 -10.47
N VAL A 68 -9.89 -7.83 -10.64
CA VAL A 68 -8.83 -7.54 -11.62
C VAL A 68 -7.55 -7.27 -10.85
N GLU A 69 -6.45 -7.94 -11.20
CA GLU A 69 -5.18 -7.85 -10.49
C GLU A 69 -4.02 -7.52 -11.41
N GLY A 70 -2.90 -7.11 -10.82
CA GLY A 70 -1.64 -6.93 -11.51
C GLY A 70 -0.52 -6.45 -10.59
N ASP A 71 0.63 -6.21 -11.17
CA ASP A 71 1.85 -5.87 -10.43
C ASP A 71 2.39 -4.49 -10.83
N GLU A 72 2.94 -3.76 -9.87
CA GLU A 72 3.69 -2.52 -10.09
C GLU A 72 4.89 -2.46 -9.15
N GLY A 73 6.04 -2.93 -9.64
CA GLY A 73 7.27 -3.03 -8.85
C GLY A 73 7.16 -4.10 -7.76
N THR A 74 7.29 -3.70 -6.50
CA THR A 74 7.14 -4.59 -5.32
C THR A 74 5.70 -4.73 -4.85
N PHE A 75 4.78 -3.97 -5.44
CA PHE A 75 3.38 -3.96 -5.08
C PHE A 75 2.56 -4.85 -6.00
N HIS A 76 1.73 -5.69 -5.42
CA HIS A 76 0.70 -6.45 -6.11
C HIS A 76 -0.66 -5.82 -5.78
N TRP A 77 -1.43 -5.41 -6.78
CA TRP A 77 -2.70 -4.71 -6.59
C TRP A 77 -3.88 -5.56 -7.09
N LEU A 78 -5.02 -5.41 -6.41
CA LEU A 78 -6.29 -6.06 -6.72
C LEU A 78 -7.42 -5.05 -6.68
N ILE A 79 -8.27 -5.04 -7.70
CA ILE A 79 -9.46 -4.22 -7.82
C ILE A 79 -10.65 -5.16 -7.71
N TYR A 80 -11.39 -5.02 -6.62
CA TYR A 80 -12.66 -5.69 -6.40
C TYR A 80 -13.77 -4.71 -6.74
N SER A 81 -14.77 -5.15 -7.50
CA SER A 81 -15.94 -4.32 -7.73
C SER A 81 -17.22 -5.13 -7.56
N ASN A 82 -18.22 -4.54 -6.93
CA ASN A 82 -19.52 -5.17 -6.75
C ASN A 82 -20.63 -4.12 -6.74
N TRP A 83 -21.81 -4.48 -7.24
CA TRP A 83 -22.98 -3.62 -7.16
C TRP A 83 -23.43 -3.50 -5.71
N ASP A 84 -23.74 -2.28 -5.29
CA ASP A 84 -24.32 -2.03 -3.97
C ASP A 84 -25.83 -2.29 -3.99
N HIS A 85 -26.46 -2.21 -2.82
CA HIS A 85 -27.91 -2.34 -2.65
C HIS A 85 -28.68 -1.21 -3.33
N VAL A 86 -28.00 -0.07 -3.55
CA VAL A 86 -28.55 1.06 -4.28
C VAL A 86 -28.40 0.81 -5.79
N PRO A 87 -29.48 0.88 -6.58
CA PRO A 87 -29.39 0.72 -8.02
C PRO A 87 -28.37 1.69 -8.62
N GLN A 88 -27.61 1.23 -9.62
CA GLN A 88 -26.62 2.04 -10.33
C GLN A 88 -25.42 2.50 -9.48
N LEU A 89 -25.28 2.01 -8.25
CA LEU A 89 -24.11 2.30 -7.42
C LEU A 89 -23.15 1.12 -7.43
N LEU A 90 -21.94 1.34 -7.95
CA LEU A 90 -20.87 0.37 -7.97
C LEU A 90 -19.88 0.68 -6.85
N ARG A 91 -19.68 -0.28 -5.96
CA ARG A 91 -18.64 -0.24 -4.95
C ARG A 91 -17.36 -0.82 -5.51
N VAL A 92 -16.28 -0.05 -5.42
CA VAL A 92 -14.97 -0.43 -5.93
C VAL A 92 -13.97 -0.33 -4.81
N LYS A 93 -13.30 -1.45 -4.51
CA LYS A 93 -12.24 -1.54 -3.52
C LYS A 93 -10.93 -1.86 -4.22
N VAL A 94 -9.92 -1.04 -3.99
CA VAL A 94 -8.56 -1.29 -4.46
C VAL A 94 -7.73 -1.70 -3.26
N GLU A 95 -7.14 -2.88 -3.33
CA GLU A 95 -6.21 -3.42 -2.35
C GLU A 95 -4.82 -3.48 -2.97
N VAL A 96 -3.80 -3.06 -2.22
CA VAL A 96 -2.40 -3.13 -2.61
C VAL A 96 -1.67 -3.93 -1.54
N ARG A 97 -0.98 -4.98 -1.95
CA ARG A 97 -0.22 -5.90 -1.11
C ARG A 97 1.27 -5.78 -1.42
N TRP A 98 2.10 -5.89 -0.40
CA TRP A 98 3.55 -5.99 -0.56
C TRP A 98 4.13 -6.84 0.56
N VAL A 99 5.40 -7.20 0.44
CA VAL A 99 6.15 -7.88 1.49
C VAL A 99 7.16 -6.90 2.07
N ASP A 100 7.04 -6.61 3.36
CA ASP A 100 8.04 -5.84 4.10
C ASP A 100 8.71 -6.73 5.14
N ARG A 101 10.03 -6.88 5.05
CA ARG A 101 10.86 -7.70 5.97
C ARG A 101 10.35 -9.15 6.18
N GLY A 102 9.71 -9.72 5.17
CA GLY A 102 9.16 -11.08 5.21
C GLY A 102 7.73 -11.18 5.74
N SER A 103 7.13 -10.08 6.18
CA SER A 103 5.73 -9.99 6.56
C SER A 103 4.87 -9.46 5.40
N PRO A 104 3.74 -10.11 5.08
CA PRO A 104 2.81 -9.57 4.10
C PRO A 104 2.05 -8.39 4.70
N GLU A 105 2.15 -7.25 4.05
CA GLU A 105 1.47 -6.00 4.39
C GLU A 105 0.41 -5.69 3.32
N ASN A 106 -0.62 -4.94 3.71
CA ASN A 106 -1.64 -4.49 2.76
C ASN A 106 -2.15 -3.07 3.09
N TYR A 107 -2.64 -2.42 2.05
CA TYR A 107 -3.37 -1.16 2.12
C TYR A 107 -4.61 -1.28 1.25
N GLN A 108 -5.75 -0.78 1.72
CA GLN A 108 -6.98 -0.78 0.93
C GLN A 108 -7.70 0.56 1.01
N ILE A 109 -8.32 0.93 -0.11
CA ILE A 109 -9.22 2.06 -0.22
C ILE A 109 -10.49 1.62 -0.94
N GLU A 110 -11.63 2.14 -0.50
CA GLU A 110 -12.94 1.85 -1.09
C GLU A 110 -13.60 3.15 -1.53
N SER A 111 -14.25 3.13 -2.69
CA SER A 111 -15.03 4.24 -3.21
C SER A 111 -16.31 3.75 -3.88
N LEU A 112 -17.31 4.63 -3.92
CA LEU A 112 -18.61 4.38 -4.52
C LEU A 112 -18.73 5.22 -5.78
N PHE A 113 -19.15 4.58 -6.86
CA PHE A 113 -19.32 5.23 -8.16
C PHE A 113 -20.74 5.07 -8.64
N GLN A 114 -21.33 6.17 -9.11
CA GLN A 114 -22.58 6.13 -9.84
C GLN A 114 -22.31 5.74 -11.29
N VAL A 115 -23.01 4.71 -11.77
CA VAL A 115 -22.85 4.15 -13.12
C VAL A 115 -24.14 4.42 -13.91
N GLU A 116 -24.05 5.27 -14.93
CA GLU A 116 -25.15 5.63 -15.84
C GLU A 116 -25.46 4.56 -16.89
#